data_AF-A0A355U6L9-F1
#
_entry.id   AF-A0A355U6L9-F1
#
_cell.length_a   1.000
_cell.length_b   1.000
_cell.length_c   1.000
_cell.angle_alpha   90.00
_cell.angle_beta   90.00
_cell.angle_gamma   90.00
#
_symmetry.space_group_name_H-M   'P 1'
#
loop_
_entity.id
_entity.type
_entity.pdbx_description
1 polymer ?
#
loop_
_entity_poly.entity_id
_entity_poly.type
_entity_poly.pdbx_seq_one_letter_code
_entity_poly.pdbx_strand_id
1 'polypeptide(L)'
;TTVSYNNWTSDASKNELIGKILANYKAKYTDITTTYKREQFAVSVGDELPTGILKLAKVYLAKKRKLKVGDKMAGRHGNKGIVARIVPEEDMPYLEDGTPVEIVLNPLGVPSRMN
;
A
#
# COMPACT_ATOMS: atom_id res chain seq x y z
N THR A 1 16.38 36.13 -14.10
CA THR A 1 17.75 36.52 -13.69
C THR A 1 18.74 35.49 -14.21
N THR A 2 19.57 35.84 -15.17
CA THR A 2 20.58 34.96 -15.75
C THR A 2 21.77 34.84 -14.79
N VAL A 3 21.92 33.69 -14.14
CA VAL A 3 23.06 33.41 -13.25
C VAL A 3 24.24 32.95 -14.11
N SER A 4 25.37 33.67 -14.01
CA SER A 4 26.63 33.33 -14.67
C SER A 4 27.25 32.07 -14.06
N TYR A 5 27.89 31.23 -14.86
CA TYR A 5 28.50 29.97 -14.43
C TYR A 5 30.00 30.08 -14.08
N ASN A 6 30.64 31.22 -14.37
CA ASN A 6 32.10 31.35 -14.30
C ASN A 6 32.54 32.50 -13.37
N ASN A 7 33.78 32.44 -12.89
CA ASN A 7 34.46 33.47 -12.09
C ASN A 7 33.78 33.87 -10.77
N TRP A 8 33.30 32.87 -10.01
CA TRP A 8 32.75 33.12 -8.68
C TRP A 8 33.83 33.26 -7.61
N THR A 9 34.99 32.64 -7.83
CA THR A 9 36.12 32.64 -6.90
C THR A 9 37.46 32.74 -7.65
N SER A 10 38.53 33.07 -6.92
CA SER A 10 39.91 33.10 -7.44
C SER A 10 40.51 31.70 -7.67
N ASP A 11 39.81 30.63 -7.27
CA ASP A 11 40.27 29.25 -7.30
C ASP A 11 39.56 28.46 -8.41
N ALA A 12 40.33 27.86 -9.32
CA ALA A 12 39.82 27.14 -10.48
C ALA A 12 38.98 25.90 -10.08
N SER A 13 39.41 25.15 -9.06
CA SER A 13 38.72 23.94 -8.61
C SER A 13 37.35 24.26 -8.00
N LYS A 14 37.24 25.38 -7.29
CA LYS A 14 35.97 25.84 -6.71
C LYS A 14 34.99 26.32 -7.78
N ASN A 15 35.49 27.00 -8.82
CA ASN A 15 34.65 27.43 -9.94
C ASN A 15 34.04 26.24 -10.71
N GLU A 16 34.78 25.14 -10.89
CA GLU A 16 34.24 23.92 -11.51
C GLU A 16 33.11 23.29 -10.68
N LEU A 17 33.31 23.20 -9.35
CA LEU A 17 32.30 22.67 -8.43
C LEU A 17 31.02 23.53 -8.44
N ILE A 18 31.18 24.85 -8.44
CA ILE A 18 30.06 25.80 -8.52
C ILE A 18 29.27 25.62 -9.82
N GLY A 19 29.97 25.46 -10.96
CA GLY A 19 29.33 25.17 -12.24
C GLY A 19 28.49 23.88 -12.22
N LYS A 20 29.04 22.80 -11.65
CA LYS A 20 28.33 21.51 -11.48
C LYS A 20 27.09 21.65 -10.59
N ILE A 21 27.21 22.34 -9.45
CA ILE A 21 26.09 22.56 -8.51
C ILE A 21 24.99 23.39 -9.19
N LEU A 22 25.34 24.48 -9.89
CA LEU A 22 24.37 25.32 -10.58
C LEU A 22 23.66 24.56 -11.71
N ALA A 23 24.36 23.70 -12.44
CA ALA A 23 23.77 22.85 -13.47
C ALA A 23 22.77 21.85 -12.87
N ASN A 24 23.18 21.13 -11.82
CA ASN A 24 22.32 20.18 -11.10
C ASN A 24 21.09 20.87 -10.49
N TYR A 25 21.28 22.04 -9.90
CA TYR A 25 20.20 22.85 -9.36
C TYR A 25 19.19 23.24 -10.46
N LYS A 26 19.66 23.75 -11.61
CA LYS A 26 18.74 24.14 -12.70
C LYS A 26 18.00 22.93 -13.28
N ALA A 27 18.66 21.79 -13.42
CA ALA A 27 18.00 20.56 -13.86
C ALA A 27 16.88 20.18 -12.89
N LYS A 28 17.20 20.07 -11.59
CA LYS A 28 16.23 19.69 -10.58
C LYS A 28 15.09 20.70 -10.41
N TYR A 29 15.41 21.99 -10.49
CA TYR A 29 14.41 23.06 -10.46
C TYR A 29 13.44 22.95 -11.63
N THR A 30 13.94 22.68 -12.83
CA THR A 30 13.11 22.52 -14.03
C THR A 30 12.21 21.29 -13.92
N ASP A 31 12.73 20.17 -13.41
CA ASP A 31 11.94 18.96 -13.19
C ASP A 31 10.79 19.21 -12.21
N ILE A 32 11.09 19.78 -11.04
CA ILE A 32 10.08 20.09 -10.02
C ILE A 32 9.05 21.07 -10.57
N THR A 33 9.50 22.12 -11.27
CA THR A 33 8.60 23.11 -11.88
C THR A 33 7.70 22.46 -12.94
N THR A 34 8.22 21.51 -13.70
CA THR A 34 7.46 20.80 -14.74
C THR A 34 6.41 19.89 -14.11
N THR A 35 6.77 19.12 -13.08
CA THR A 35 5.81 18.28 -12.35
C THR A 35 4.73 19.14 -11.69
N TYR A 36 5.11 20.21 -11.03
CA TYR A 36 4.17 21.16 -10.43
C TYR A 36 3.19 21.74 -11.46
N LYS A 37 3.69 22.18 -12.62
CA LYS A 37 2.83 22.69 -13.70
C LYS A 37 1.89 21.63 -14.25
N ARG A 38 2.33 20.36 -14.34
CA ARG A 38 1.48 19.24 -14.78
C ARG A 38 0.37 18.94 -13.77
N GLU A 39 0.70 18.89 -12.49
CA GLU A 39 -0.29 18.68 -11.41
C GLU A 39 -1.30 19.83 -11.38
N GLN A 40 -0.82 21.07 -11.48
CA GLN A 40 -1.69 22.26 -11.57
C GLN A 40 -2.63 22.18 -12.78
N PHE A 41 -2.10 21.79 -13.95
CA PHE A 41 -2.89 21.64 -15.16
C PHE A 41 -3.97 20.56 -14.99
N ALA A 42 -3.61 19.37 -14.48
CA ALA A 42 -4.54 18.27 -14.24
C ALA A 42 -5.70 18.67 -13.31
N VAL A 43 -5.40 19.40 -12.23
CA VAL A 43 -6.43 19.90 -11.31
C VAL A 43 -7.32 20.96 -11.97
N SER A 44 -6.77 21.82 -12.83
CA SER A 44 -7.54 22.90 -13.49
C SER A 44 -8.46 22.42 -14.60
N VAL A 45 -8.04 21.40 -15.37
CA VAL A 45 -8.84 20.83 -16.46
C VAL A 45 -9.96 19.93 -15.90
N GLY A 46 -9.70 19.25 -14.78
CA GLY A 46 -10.63 18.30 -14.19
C GLY A 46 -10.65 16.96 -14.90
N ASP A 47 -11.50 16.05 -14.41
CA ASP A 47 -11.66 14.71 -14.97
C ASP A 47 -12.68 14.71 -16.13
N GLU A 48 -12.41 13.95 -17.19
CA GLU A 48 -13.41 13.67 -18.22
C GLU A 48 -14.54 12.80 -17.66
N LEU A 49 -15.76 13.31 -17.73
CA LEU A 49 -16.97 12.60 -17.31
C LEU A 49 -17.63 11.89 -18.49
N PRO A 50 -18.20 10.69 -18.30
CA PRO A 50 -19.03 10.04 -19.31
C PRO A 50 -20.19 10.94 -19.77
N THR A 51 -20.63 10.74 -21.01
CA THR A 51 -21.74 11.51 -21.60
C THR A 51 -23.00 11.46 -20.72
N GLY A 52 -23.57 12.62 -20.42
CA GLY A 52 -24.77 12.76 -19.59
C GLY A 52 -24.51 12.94 -18.08
N ILE A 53 -23.26 12.87 -17.61
CA ILE A 53 -22.91 13.09 -16.19
C ILE A 53 -22.35 14.52 -16.01
N LEU A 54 -23.02 15.33 -15.18
CA LEU A 54 -22.59 16.70 -14.88
C LEU A 54 -21.59 16.79 -13.73
N LYS A 55 -21.73 15.94 -12.69
CA LYS A 55 -20.86 15.91 -11.50
C LYS A 55 -20.76 14.48 -10.98
N LEU A 56 -19.59 14.10 -10.46
CA LEU A 56 -19.33 12.78 -9.90
C LEU A 56 -18.68 12.90 -8.51
N ALA A 57 -19.20 12.15 -7.54
CA ALA A 57 -18.65 12.06 -6.19
C ALA A 57 -18.27 10.61 -5.87
N LYS A 58 -16.99 10.36 -5.55
CA LYS A 58 -16.50 9.04 -5.10
C LYS A 58 -16.31 9.08 -3.59
N VAL A 59 -16.99 8.17 -2.87
CA VAL A 59 -16.84 8.02 -1.41
C VAL A 59 -16.13 6.71 -1.12
N TYR A 60 -14.96 6.79 -0.50
CA TYR A 60 -14.20 5.61 -0.09
C TYR A 60 -14.54 5.24 1.36
N LEU A 61 -15.06 4.03 1.58
CA LEU A 61 -15.39 3.51 2.91
C LEU A 61 -14.45 2.36 3.26
N ALA A 62 -13.76 2.48 4.40
CA ALA A 62 -12.96 1.40 4.97
C ALA A 62 -13.69 0.75 6.14
N LYS A 63 -13.75 -0.58 6.18
CA LYS A 63 -14.35 -1.35 7.28
C LYS A 63 -13.47 -2.53 7.66
N LYS A 64 -13.11 -2.63 8.95
CA LYS A 64 -12.51 -3.86 9.50
C LYS A 64 -13.60 -4.91 9.69
N ARG A 65 -13.48 -6.06 9.01
CA ARG A 65 -14.41 -7.20 9.15
C ARG A 65 -13.82 -8.21 10.13
N LYS A 66 -14.59 -8.55 11.17
CA LYS A 66 -14.27 -9.64 12.10
C LYS A 66 -14.70 -10.98 11.48
N LEU A 67 -14.04 -12.07 11.88
CA LEU A 67 -14.40 -13.44 11.53
C LEU A 67 -15.81 -13.77 12.04
N LYS A 68 -16.59 -14.49 11.24
CA LYS A 68 -17.93 -14.94 11.57
C LYS A 68 -18.13 -16.40 11.18
N VAL A 69 -19.13 -17.02 11.81
CA VAL A 69 -19.66 -18.32 11.36
C VAL A 69 -20.08 -18.21 9.90
N GLY A 70 -19.68 -19.19 9.08
CA GLY A 70 -19.89 -19.17 7.64
C GLY A 70 -18.71 -18.62 6.83
N ASP A 71 -17.71 -18.00 7.46
CA ASP A 71 -16.50 -17.59 6.75
C ASP A 71 -15.68 -18.81 6.31
N LYS A 72 -15.13 -18.75 5.09
CA LYS A 72 -14.31 -19.81 4.51
C LYS A 72 -12.84 -19.60 4.87
N MET A 73 -12.22 -20.65 5.36
CA MET A 73 -10.80 -20.70 5.74
C MET A 73 -10.09 -21.80 4.95
N ALA A 74 -8.79 -21.62 4.70
CA ALA A 74 -7.96 -22.61 4.05
C ALA A 74 -6.58 -22.68 4.72
N GLY A 75 -6.06 -23.88 4.91
CA GLY A 75 -4.70 -24.10 5.36
C GLY A 75 -3.72 -24.22 4.20
N ARG A 76 -2.43 -24.31 4.54
CA ARG A 76 -1.31 -24.33 3.57
C ARG A 76 -1.20 -25.64 2.78
N HIS A 77 -1.83 -26.71 3.25
CA HIS A 77 -1.81 -28.05 2.64
C HIS A 77 -3.10 -28.35 1.86
N GLY A 78 -3.80 -27.31 1.38
CA GLY A 78 -5.01 -27.48 0.54
C GLY A 78 -6.27 -27.94 1.30
N ASN A 79 -6.21 -28.06 2.63
CA ASN A 79 -7.38 -28.25 3.47
C ASN A 79 -8.23 -26.98 3.48
N LYS A 80 -9.50 -27.10 3.11
CA LYS A 80 -10.47 -25.99 3.05
C LYS A 80 -11.63 -26.32 3.98
N GLY A 81 -12.11 -25.33 4.72
CA GLY A 81 -13.23 -25.48 5.65
C GLY A 81 -14.04 -24.19 5.76
N ILE A 82 -15.22 -24.31 6.34
CA ILE A 82 -16.07 -23.18 6.72
C ILE A 82 -16.10 -23.15 8.25
N VAL A 83 -16.03 -21.96 8.85
CA VAL A 83 -16.16 -21.80 10.31
C VAL A 83 -17.57 -22.21 10.72
N ALA A 84 -17.69 -23.34 11.45
CA ALA A 84 -18.97 -23.92 11.83
C ALA A 84 -19.58 -23.26 13.09
N ARG A 85 -18.76 -22.98 14.09
CA ARG A 85 -19.17 -22.36 15.36
C ARG A 85 -17.99 -21.60 15.96
N ILE A 86 -18.27 -20.50 16.64
CA ILE A 86 -17.34 -19.78 17.50
C ILE A 86 -17.80 -20.04 18.93
N VAL A 87 -16.94 -20.60 19.76
CA VAL A 87 -17.25 -20.95 21.15
C VAL A 87 -16.46 -20.08 22.13
N PRO A 88 -16.96 -19.89 23.35
CA PRO A 88 -16.18 -19.34 24.45
C PRO A 88 -14.95 -20.20 24.78
N GLU A 89 -13.98 -19.61 25.46
CA GLU A 89 -12.71 -20.26 25.81
C GLU A 89 -12.93 -21.41 26.80
N GLU A 90 -13.88 -21.25 27.73
CA GLU A 90 -14.28 -22.24 28.74
C GLU A 90 -14.71 -23.59 28.15
N ASP A 91 -15.28 -23.58 26.94
CA ASP A 91 -15.80 -24.75 26.24
C ASP A 91 -14.74 -25.48 25.39
N MET A 92 -13.54 -24.91 25.24
CA MET A 92 -12.48 -25.49 24.40
C MET A 92 -11.70 -26.58 25.14
N PRO A 93 -11.16 -27.58 24.43
CA PRO A 93 -10.19 -28.50 25.02
C PRO A 93 -8.94 -27.76 25.49
N TYR A 94 -8.35 -28.23 26.60
CA TYR A 94 -7.16 -27.65 27.21
C TYR A 94 -5.96 -28.59 27.10
N LEU A 95 -4.78 -27.99 27.00
CA LEU A 95 -3.50 -28.67 27.18
C LEU A 95 -3.22 -28.92 28.68
N GLU A 96 -2.22 -29.74 28.97
CA GLU A 96 -1.84 -30.11 30.35
C GLU A 96 -1.42 -28.91 31.21
N ASP A 97 -0.95 -27.84 30.57
CA ASP A 97 -0.57 -26.57 31.21
C ASP A 97 -1.78 -25.63 31.45
N GLY A 98 -2.98 -26.02 31.01
CA GLY A 98 -4.21 -25.23 31.10
C GLY A 98 -4.43 -24.28 29.92
N THR A 99 -3.61 -24.30 28.87
CA THR A 99 -3.82 -23.46 27.68
C THR A 99 -4.94 -24.03 26.80
N PRO A 100 -5.97 -23.25 26.42
CA PRO A 100 -7.04 -23.71 25.53
C PRO A 100 -6.55 -23.83 24.08
N VAL A 101 -7.11 -24.78 23.35
CA VAL A 101 -6.89 -24.90 21.90
C VAL A 101 -7.67 -23.81 21.16
N GLU A 102 -7.08 -23.21 20.12
CA GLU A 102 -7.75 -22.16 19.32
C GLU A 102 -8.66 -22.71 18.20
N ILE A 103 -8.26 -23.84 17.57
CA ILE A 103 -8.97 -24.43 16.43
C ILE A 103 -9.01 -25.94 16.57
N VAL A 104 -10.21 -26.52 16.45
CA VAL A 104 -10.41 -27.98 16.39
C VAL A 104 -10.73 -28.37 14.95
N LEU A 105 -9.95 -29.30 14.39
CA LEU A 105 -10.12 -29.82 13.03
C LEU A 105 -10.51 -31.30 13.06
N ASN A 106 -11.26 -31.74 12.04
CA ASN A 106 -11.63 -33.14 11.88
C ASN A 106 -10.44 -33.95 11.31
N PRO A 107 -9.94 -34.98 12.02
CA PRO A 107 -8.80 -35.77 11.57
C PRO A 107 -9.11 -36.67 10.37
N LEU A 108 -10.39 -37.00 10.11
CA LEU A 108 -10.79 -37.89 9.01
C LEU A 108 -10.43 -37.33 7.62
N GLY A 109 -10.20 -36.02 7.52
CA GLY A 109 -9.77 -35.37 6.29
C GLY A 109 -8.36 -35.74 5.83
N VAL A 110 -7.49 -36.17 6.75
CA VAL A 110 -6.08 -36.48 6.43
C VAL A 110 -5.94 -37.84 5.73
N PRO A 111 -6.45 -38.97 6.28
CA PRO A 111 -6.34 -40.25 5.58
C PRO A 111 -7.08 -40.27 4.24
N SER A 112 -8.23 -39.58 4.16
CA SER A 112 -9.05 -39.55 2.93
C SER A 112 -8.37 -38.83 1.77
N ARG A 113 -7.49 -37.87 2.05
CA ARG A 113 -6.84 -37.04 1.02
C ARG A 113 -5.39 -37.43 0.78
N MET A 114 -4.78 -38.23 1.67
CA MET A 114 -3.37 -38.65 1.62
C MET A 114 -2.44 -37.48 1.29
N ASN A 115 -2.72 -36.34 1.92
CA ASN A 115 -2.04 -35.06 1.72
C ASN A 115 -0.91 -34.83 2.71
#